data_AF-A0A5C8S9V5-F1
#
_entry.id   AF-A0A5C8S9V5-F1
#
_cell.length_a   1.000
_cell.length_b   1.000
_cell.length_c   1.000
_cell.angle_alpha   90.00
_cell.angle_beta   90.00
_cell.angle_gamma   90.00
#
_symmetry.space_group_name_H-M   'P 1'
#
loop_
_entity.id
_entity.type
_entity.pdbx_description
1 polymer ?
#
loop_
_entity_poly.entity_id
_entity_poly.type
_entity_poly.pdbx_seq_one_letter_code
_entity_poly.pdbx_strand_id
1 'polypeptide(L)'
;MFKARGDWVTGTPYEARDLVVVSGTSYVARGDHTAGAFADDLLAGRWQLVAAAGKDPFAVKGPFNAPAVYQLGDSVFYAAAGYAVQRVVYVPDGGLPAGTLPGARDPATGFPYWLPVTEPSRAFDIPVDNNTRLTAGQAVLNRVTGVPYKLPINLAGSTFNLPIVASSTDMTFRITRFTPAGAGSQIGTVLFKAGSTVGTATLTETSFAAGDLLVVNAPDVASAQTTGAQFVIVARAS
;
A
#
# COMPACT_ATOMS: atom_id res chain seq x y z
N MET A 1 23.32 6.75 19.08
CA MET A 1 22.55 5.50 19.30
C MET A 1 21.15 5.90 19.77
N PHE A 2 20.09 5.15 19.44
CA PHE A 2 18.77 5.41 20.02
C PHE A 2 18.77 5.00 21.50
N LYS A 3 18.11 5.78 22.35
CA LYS A 3 18.04 5.51 23.80
C LYS A 3 16.59 5.38 24.22
N ALA A 4 16.19 4.17 24.60
CA ALA A 4 14.84 3.92 25.10
C ALA A 4 14.68 4.52 26.50
N ARG A 5 13.72 5.44 26.65
CA ARG A 5 13.38 6.11 27.91
C ARG A 5 12.12 5.55 28.58
N GLY A 6 11.31 4.78 27.86
CA GLY A 6 10.03 4.26 28.35
C GLY A 6 8.93 5.31 28.20
N ASP A 7 8.05 5.42 29.20
CA ASP A 7 6.95 6.39 29.16
C ASP A 7 7.46 7.83 29.22
N TRP A 8 6.78 8.73 28.49
CA TRP A 8 7.07 10.15 28.53
C TRP A 8 6.69 10.78 29.88
N VAL A 9 7.51 11.71 30.37
CA VAL A 9 7.32 12.40 31.65
C VAL A 9 7.65 13.89 31.51
N THR A 10 6.72 14.78 31.89
CA THR A 10 6.91 16.25 31.94
C THR A 10 8.10 16.65 32.81
N GLY A 11 8.81 17.71 32.41
CA GLY A 11 9.98 18.24 33.11
C GLY A 11 11.27 17.45 32.89
N THR A 12 11.20 16.31 32.20
CA THR A 12 12.37 15.48 31.90
C THR A 12 13.21 16.10 30.79
N PRO A 13 14.54 16.21 30.95
CA PRO A 13 15.42 16.54 29.83
C PRO A 13 15.58 15.32 28.92
N TYR A 14 15.13 15.49 27.68
CA TYR A 14 15.30 14.51 26.60
C TYR A 14 16.38 14.99 25.64
N GLU A 15 17.21 14.05 25.22
CA GLU A 15 18.27 14.26 24.23
C GLU A 15 17.79 13.80 22.85
N ALA A 16 18.37 14.34 21.79
CA ALA A 16 18.12 13.87 20.44
C ALA A 16 18.29 12.34 20.35
N ARG A 17 17.30 11.67 19.74
CA ARG A 17 17.20 10.19 19.61
C ARG A 17 16.77 9.45 20.88
N ASP A 18 16.34 10.14 21.93
CA ASP A 18 15.57 9.51 23.01
C ASP A 18 14.23 8.99 22.46
N LEU A 19 13.87 7.76 22.82
CA LEU A 19 12.63 7.10 22.41
C LEU A 19 11.68 7.05 23.60
N VAL A 20 10.46 7.57 23.44
CA VAL A 20 9.42 7.58 24.47
C VAL A 20 8.13 6.95 23.97
N VAL A 21 7.27 6.55 24.90
CA VAL A 21 5.91 6.08 24.64
C VAL A 21 4.90 7.05 25.26
N VAL A 22 3.87 7.40 24.50
CA VAL A 22 2.72 8.19 24.95
C VAL A 22 1.45 7.50 24.49
N SER A 23 0.63 7.03 25.42
CA SER A 23 -0.65 6.36 25.12
C SER A 23 -0.51 5.21 24.10
N GLY A 24 0.55 4.41 24.21
CA GLY A 24 0.85 3.30 23.31
C GLY A 24 1.47 3.68 21.95
N THR A 25 1.70 4.98 21.70
CA THR A 25 2.36 5.49 20.50
C THR A 25 3.82 5.80 20.81
N SER A 26 4.74 5.33 19.97
CA SER A 26 6.18 5.53 20.15
C SER A 26 6.67 6.73 19.35
N TYR A 27 7.48 7.55 20.00
CA TYR A 27 8.06 8.77 19.43
C TYR A 27 9.56 8.81 19.67
N VAL A 28 10.28 9.49 18.79
CA VAL A 28 11.69 9.81 18.96
C VAL A 28 11.90 11.32 19.08
N ALA A 29 12.70 11.75 20.04
CA ALA A 29 13.10 13.12 20.24
C ALA A 29 13.96 13.61 19.06
N ARG A 30 13.57 14.74 18.47
CA ARG A 30 14.23 15.35 17.31
C ARG A 30 15.42 16.24 17.68
N GLY A 31 15.51 16.64 18.94
CA GLY A 31 16.55 17.51 19.48
C GLY A 31 16.48 17.56 20.99
N ASP A 32 17.50 18.17 21.58
CA ASP A 32 17.60 18.32 23.02
C ASP A 32 16.55 19.33 23.50
N HIS A 33 15.74 18.93 24.49
CA HIS A 33 14.74 19.81 25.09
C HIS A 33 14.35 19.31 26.48
N THR A 34 13.85 20.23 27.31
CA THR A 34 13.14 19.86 28.55
C THR A 34 11.66 19.74 28.23
N ALA A 35 11.07 18.58 28.56
CA ALA A 35 9.67 18.29 28.26
C ALA A 35 8.72 19.27 28.97
N GLY A 36 7.81 19.88 28.20
CA GLY A 36 6.69 20.66 28.70
C GLY A 36 5.42 19.83 28.73
N ALA A 37 4.34 20.34 28.13
CA ALA A 37 3.19 19.53 27.78
C ALA A 37 3.46 18.78 26.47
N PHE A 38 3.15 17.49 26.42
CA PHE A 38 3.49 16.65 25.26
C PHE A 38 2.85 17.15 23.96
N ALA A 39 1.60 17.63 24.02
CA ALA A 39 0.92 18.18 22.86
C ALA A 39 1.66 19.39 22.29
N ASP A 40 2.08 20.33 23.14
CA ASP A 40 2.83 21.52 22.73
C ASP A 40 4.20 21.14 22.18
N ASP A 41 4.89 20.18 22.81
CA ASP A 41 6.19 19.68 22.35
C ASP A 41 6.07 18.98 20.99
N LEU A 42 4.99 18.23 20.77
CA LEU A 42 4.70 17.56 19.50
C LEU A 42 4.41 18.59 18.39
N LEU A 43 3.60 19.61 18.69
CA LEU A 43 3.28 20.70 17.78
C LEU A 43 4.51 21.56 17.44
N ALA A 44 5.41 21.75 18.40
CA ALA A 44 6.71 22.40 18.20
C ALA A 44 7.71 21.51 17.43
N GLY A 45 7.32 20.29 17.02
CA GLY A 45 8.17 19.37 16.29
C GLY A 45 9.36 18.88 17.12
N ARG A 46 9.20 18.70 18.42
CA ARG A 46 10.23 18.08 19.28
C ARG A 46 10.21 16.56 19.20
N TRP A 47 9.11 15.98 18.72
CA TRP A 47 8.89 14.55 18.61
C TRP A 47 8.57 14.15 17.17
N GLN A 48 9.11 13.01 16.74
CA GLN A 48 8.75 12.36 15.47
C GLN A 48 8.06 11.02 15.76
N LEU A 49 7.00 10.72 15.01
CA LEU A 49 6.33 9.43 15.11
C LEU A 49 7.26 8.30 14.66
N VAL A 50 7.33 7.24 15.46
CA VAL A 50 7.92 5.95 15.07
C VAL A 50 6.80 4.94 14.76
N ALA A 51 5.84 4.80 15.68
CA ALA A 51 4.72 3.88 15.52
C ALA A 51 3.47 4.41 16.23
N ALA A 52 2.36 4.53 15.51
CA ALA A 52 1.07 4.97 16.02
C ALA A 52 0.25 3.81 16.58
N ALA A 53 -0.27 3.97 17.80
CA ALA A 53 -1.17 3.00 18.42
C ALA A 53 -2.43 2.78 17.56
N GLY A 54 -2.83 1.52 17.38
CA GLY A 54 -4.03 1.17 16.61
C GLY A 54 -3.98 1.49 15.12
N LYS A 55 -2.83 1.91 14.58
CA LYS A 55 -2.64 2.21 13.17
C LYS A 55 -1.69 1.18 12.56
N ASP A 56 -2.25 0.31 11.73
CA ASP A 56 -1.45 -0.52 10.84
C ASP A 56 -0.84 0.38 9.74
N PRO A 57 0.49 0.50 9.63
CA PRO A 57 1.12 1.32 8.60
C PRO A 57 0.82 0.82 7.18
N PHE A 58 0.33 -0.41 7.00
CA PHE A 58 -0.10 -0.99 5.73
C PHE A 58 -1.61 -0.85 5.46
N ALA A 59 -2.40 -0.33 6.41
CA ALA A 59 -3.80 0.03 6.17
C ALA A 59 -3.91 1.36 5.41
N VAL A 60 -3.54 1.33 4.13
CA VAL A 60 -3.44 2.51 3.27
C VAL A 60 -4.82 3.10 2.98
N LYS A 61 -5.00 4.41 3.18
CA LYS A 61 -6.27 5.12 2.95
C LYS A 61 -6.69 5.21 1.47
N GLY A 62 -5.76 4.91 0.56
CA GLY A 62 -5.90 5.06 -0.89
C GLY A 62 -4.75 5.89 -1.47
N PRO A 63 -4.87 6.34 -2.73
CA PRO A 63 -3.94 7.31 -3.31
C PRO A 63 -3.89 8.61 -2.52
N PHE A 64 -2.76 9.28 -2.53
CA PHE A 64 -2.65 10.66 -2.06
C PHE A 64 -3.67 11.55 -2.80
N ASN A 65 -4.44 12.30 -2.03
CA ASN A 65 -5.47 13.23 -2.50
C ASN A 65 -5.13 14.60 -1.91
N ALA A 66 -4.69 15.55 -2.75
CA ALA A 66 -4.21 16.85 -2.29
C ALA A 66 -5.24 17.61 -1.43
N PRO A 67 -6.54 17.67 -1.79
CA PRO A 67 -7.58 18.24 -0.93
C PRO A 67 -7.76 17.60 0.47
N ALA A 68 -7.28 16.37 0.71
CA ALA A 68 -7.50 15.68 1.97
C ALA A 68 -6.54 16.15 3.07
N VAL A 69 -7.06 16.28 4.29
CA VAL A 69 -6.26 16.49 5.50
C VAL A 69 -5.88 15.13 6.07
N TYR A 70 -4.58 14.89 6.22
CA TYR A 70 -4.06 13.65 6.77
C TYR A 70 -3.63 13.83 8.23
N GLN A 71 -3.82 12.79 9.03
CA GLN A 71 -3.50 12.77 10.44
C GLN A 71 -2.21 11.98 10.68
N LEU A 72 -1.59 12.21 11.84
CA LEU A 72 -0.35 11.54 12.21
C LEU A 72 -0.52 10.01 12.15
N GLY A 73 0.40 9.33 11.46
CA GLY A 73 0.38 7.88 11.28
C GLY A 73 -0.48 7.36 10.12
N ASP A 74 -1.26 8.21 9.43
CA ASP A 74 -1.96 7.80 8.21
C ASP A 74 -0.99 7.44 7.09
N SER A 75 -1.38 6.47 6.26
CA SER A 75 -0.59 6.00 5.10
C SER A 75 -1.37 6.21 3.80
N VAL A 76 -0.66 6.62 2.74
CA VAL A 76 -1.18 6.82 1.37
C VAL A 76 -0.25 6.20 0.32
N PHE A 77 -0.79 5.88 -0.85
CA PHE A 77 0.02 5.59 -2.04
C PHE A 77 0.41 6.90 -2.74
N TYR A 78 1.70 7.08 -3.06
CA TYR A 78 2.16 8.27 -3.79
C TYR A 78 3.01 7.91 -5.01
N ALA A 79 2.51 8.26 -6.20
CA ALA A 79 3.12 7.89 -7.48
C ALA A 79 4.43 8.63 -7.77
N ALA A 80 4.52 9.93 -7.44
CA ALA A 80 5.70 10.74 -7.78
C ALA A 80 6.96 10.42 -6.94
N ALA A 81 6.84 9.63 -5.87
CA ALA A 81 7.97 9.10 -5.11
C ALA A 81 8.25 7.62 -5.44
N GLY A 82 8.14 7.23 -6.72
CA GLY A 82 8.45 5.87 -7.17
C GLY A 82 7.46 4.81 -6.67
N TYR A 83 6.17 5.16 -6.56
CA TYR A 83 5.09 4.27 -6.11
C TYR A 83 5.29 3.67 -4.70
N ALA A 84 5.70 4.52 -3.75
CA ALA A 84 5.89 4.12 -2.37
C ALA A 84 4.65 4.38 -1.51
N VAL A 85 4.48 3.57 -0.46
CA VAL A 85 3.60 3.90 0.66
C VAL A 85 4.28 4.98 1.49
N GLN A 86 3.61 6.12 1.62
CA GLN A 86 4.06 7.26 2.37
C GLN A 86 3.24 7.37 3.64
N ARG A 87 3.90 7.44 4.78
CA ARG A 87 3.26 7.58 6.09
C ARG A 87 3.54 8.96 6.66
N VAL A 88 2.50 9.59 7.19
CA VAL A 88 2.63 10.85 7.92
C VAL A 88 3.35 10.58 9.23
N VAL A 89 4.53 11.16 9.39
CA VAL A 89 5.36 11.00 10.62
C VAL A 89 5.48 12.28 11.43
N TYR A 90 4.99 13.39 10.87
CA TYR A 90 4.97 14.69 11.50
C TYR A 90 3.77 15.49 11.00
N VAL A 91 3.12 16.20 11.92
CA VAL A 91 1.95 17.04 11.65
C VAL A 91 2.06 18.30 12.51
N PRO A 92 2.04 19.50 11.90
CA PRO A 92 1.88 20.75 12.62
C PRO A 92 0.37 21.01 12.89
N ASP A 93 0.05 21.73 13.98
CA ASP A 93 -1.28 22.24 14.36
C ASP A 93 -2.52 21.46 13.85
N GLY A 94 -2.79 20.30 14.46
CA GLY A 94 -4.09 19.61 14.35
C GLY A 94 -4.36 18.86 13.03
N GLY A 95 -3.43 18.88 12.07
CA GLY A 95 -3.57 18.14 10.82
C GLY A 95 -2.52 18.55 9.80
N LEU A 96 -2.08 17.60 8.97
CA LEU A 96 -1.16 17.94 7.90
C LEU A 96 -1.92 18.86 6.92
N PRO A 97 -1.44 20.09 6.63
CA PRO A 97 -2.16 21.01 5.76
C PRO A 97 -2.51 20.36 4.43
N ALA A 98 -3.73 20.59 3.95
CA ALA A 98 -4.17 20.07 2.65
C ALA A 98 -3.18 20.52 1.56
N GLY A 99 -2.83 19.59 0.67
CA GLY A 99 -1.87 19.80 -0.41
C GLY A 99 -0.41 19.57 -0.01
N THR A 100 -0.10 19.22 1.25
CA THR A 100 1.28 18.89 1.65
C THR A 100 1.73 17.59 1.01
N LEU A 101 2.49 17.71 -0.09
CA LEU A 101 2.94 16.59 -0.91
C LEU A 101 3.84 15.63 -0.13
N PRO A 102 3.77 14.31 -0.38
CA PRO A 102 4.82 13.40 0.06
C PRO A 102 6.18 13.77 -0.53
N GLY A 103 7.18 13.92 0.34
CA GLY A 103 8.47 14.55 0.05
C GLY A 103 8.59 16.01 0.50
N ALA A 104 7.48 16.67 0.83
CA ALA A 104 7.50 18.00 1.43
C ALA A 104 8.14 17.95 2.82
N ARG A 105 8.84 19.04 3.13
CA ARG A 105 9.50 19.27 4.41
C ARG A 105 8.90 20.50 5.07
N ASP A 106 8.89 20.49 6.38
CA ASP A 106 8.53 21.64 7.20
C ASP A 106 9.49 22.79 6.89
N PRO A 107 9.01 23.97 6.46
CA PRO A 107 9.87 25.10 6.15
C PRO A 107 10.60 25.66 7.37
N ALA A 108 10.06 25.51 8.59
CA ALA A 108 10.69 26.01 9.80
C ALA A 108 11.80 25.08 10.29
N THR A 109 11.61 23.77 10.13
CA THR A 109 12.48 22.76 10.75
C THR A 109 13.23 21.86 9.77
N GLY A 110 12.87 21.88 8.49
CA GLY A 110 13.46 21.07 7.41
C GLY A 110 13.09 19.58 7.44
N PHE A 111 12.24 19.17 8.38
CA PHE A 111 11.90 17.76 8.58
C PHE A 111 10.83 17.28 7.61
N PRO A 112 10.90 16.02 7.16
CA PRO A 112 9.90 15.47 6.26
C PRO A 112 8.58 15.24 7.01
N TYR A 113 7.48 15.67 6.39
CA TYR A 113 6.13 15.33 6.87
C TYR A 113 5.81 13.84 6.66
N TRP A 114 6.40 13.27 5.61
CA TRP A 114 6.15 11.93 5.14
C TRP A 114 7.43 11.11 5.14
N LEU A 115 7.38 9.88 5.61
CA LEU A 115 8.46 8.91 5.41
C LEU A 115 7.95 7.72 4.60
N PRO A 116 8.79 7.17 3.70
CA PRO A 116 8.51 5.88 3.09
C PRO A 116 8.56 4.81 4.19
N VAL A 117 7.52 3.98 4.29
CA VAL A 117 7.44 2.99 5.37
C VAL A 117 8.41 1.83 5.15
N THR A 118 8.72 1.50 3.90
CA THR A 118 9.89 0.72 3.43
C THR A 118 9.85 0.66 1.91
N GLU A 119 10.90 0.11 1.27
CA GLU A 119 11.19 0.18 -0.18
C GLU A 119 9.97 0.06 -1.09
N PRO A 120 9.99 0.74 -2.27
CA PRO A 120 8.87 0.75 -3.19
C PRO A 120 8.29 -0.64 -3.22
N SER A 121 6.99 -0.76 -2.96
CA SER A 121 6.25 -1.96 -3.33
C SER A 121 6.35 -2.01 -4.86
N ARG A 122 7.51 -2.46 -5.35
CA ARG A 122 7.85 -2.67 -6.75
C ARG A 122 7.01 -3.86 -7.09
N ALA A 123 5.82 -3.56 -7.57
CA ALA A 123 4.83 -4.55 -7.90
C ALA A 123 4.35 -5.39 -6.71
N PHE A 124 3.11 -5.79 -6.81
CA PHE A 124 2.73 -7.06 -6.22
C PHE A 124 3.09 -8.11 -7.26
N ASP A 125 4.34 -8.56 -7.27
CA ASP A 125 4.78 -9.62 -8.17
C ASP A 125 4.24 -10.96 -7.67
N ILE A 126 3.20 -11.49 -8.31
CA ILE A 126 2.92 -12.92 -8.23
C ILE A 126 3.40 -13.57 -9.53
N PRO A 127 4.55 -14.26 -9.52
CA PRO A 127 4.97 -15.08 -10.63
C PRO A 127 4.06 -16.31 -10.73
N VAL A 128 3.62 -16.62 -11.95
CA VAL A 128 3.06 -17.93 -12.30
C VAL A 128 4.20 -18.79 -12.83
N ASP A 129 4.69 -19.73 -12.01
CA ASP A 129 5.79 -20.63 -12.36
C ASP A 129 5.33 -21.81 -13.24
N ASN A 130 4.56 -21.53 -14.29
CA ASN A 130 4.08 -22.59 -15.19
C ASN A 130 4.91 -22.57 -16.47
N ASN A 131 5.94 -23.43 -16.53
CA ASN A 131 6.72 -23.71 -17.75
C ASN A 131 5.95 -24.54 -18.79
N THR A 132 4.61 -24.53 -18.72
CA THR A 132 3.71 -25.40 -19.50
C THR A 132 2.46 -24.65 -19.94
N ARG A 133 1.89 -25.09 -21.07
CA ARG A 133 0.64 -24.57 -21.65
C ARG A 133 -0.47 -24.43 -20.60
N LEU A 134 -1.15 -23.28 -20.56
CA LEU A 134 -2.32 -23.11 -19.69
C LEU A 134 -3.47 -24.00 -20.18
N THR A 135 -4.03 -24.78 -19.27
CA THR A 135 -5.25 -25.55 -19.54
C THR A 135 -6.47 -24.64 -19.36
N ALA A 136 -7.52 -24.89 -20.14
CA ALA A 136 -8.77 -24.16 -20.03
C ALA A 136 -9.29 -24.13 -18.58
N GLY A 137 -9.57 -22.93 -18.06
CA GLY A 137 -10.09 -22.74 -16.69
C GLY A 137 -9.10 -23.02 -15.55
N GLN A 138 -7.85 -23.39 -15.84
CA GLN A 138 -6.82 -23.63 -14.84
C GLN A 138 -6.66 -22.43 -13.91
N ALA A 139 -6.65 -22.65 -12.60
CA ALA A 139 -6.28 -21.61 -11.64
C ALA A 139 -4.80 -21.24 -11.84
N VAL A 140 -4.54 -20.00 -12.21
CA VAL A 140 -3.19 -19.44 -12.39
C VAL A 140 -2.77 -18.57 -11.20
N LEU A 141 -3.74 -18.19 -10.35
CA LEU A 141 -3.51 -17.53 -9.08
C LEU A 141 -4.53 -18.03 -8.06
N ASN A 142 -4.08 -18.32 -6.84
CA ASN A 142 -4.91 -18.54 -5.65
C ASN A 142 -4.31 -17.74 -4.48
N ARG A 143 -5.07 -16.80 -3.90
CA ARG A 143 -4.62 -16.02 -2.74
C ARG A 143 -5.72 -15.90 -1.69
N VAL A 144 -5.45 -16.39 -0.49
CA VAL A 144 -6.28 -16.16 0.69
C VAL A 144 -5.93 -14.83 1.33
N THR A 145 -6.93 -14.04 1.71
CA THR A 145 -6.76 -12.77 2.43
C THR A 145 -6.69 -13.02 3.93
N GLY A 146 -5.56 -12.74 4.57
CA GLY A 146 -5.43 -12.86 6.04
C GLY A 146 -6.16 -11.75 6.81
N VAL A 147 -6.39 -10.62 6.16
CA VAL A 147 -7.05 -9.41 6.69
C VAL A 147 -7.92 -8.79 5.60
N PRO A 148 -8.91 -7.93 5.95
CA PRO A 148 -9.67 -7.20 4.95
C PRO A 148 -8.76 -6.38 4.03
N TYR A 149 -9.03 -6.44 2.73
CA TYR A 149 -8.13 -5.94 1.69
C TYR A 149 -8.92 -5.39 0.49
N LYS A 150 -8.38 -4.39 -0.21
CA LYS A 150 -8.94 -3.88 -1.46
C LYS A 150 -7.96 -4.00 -2.62
N LEU A 151 -8.42 -4.53 -3.75
CA LEU A 151 -7.66 -4.55 -5.00
C LEU A 151 -7.49 -3.11 -5.52
N PRO A 152 -6.25 -2.65 -5.80
CA PRO A 152 -6.00 -1.28 -6.27
C PRO A 152 -6.33 -1.06 -7.76
N ILE A 153 -7.08 -1.96 -8.38
CA ILE A 153 -7.37 -2.02 -9.82
C ILE A 153 -8.26 -0.89 -10.37
N ASN A 154 -9.00 -0.21 -9.48
CA ASN A 154 -9.79 0.98 -9.82
C ASN A 154 -8.91 2.25 -9.88
N LEU A 155 -7.62 2.13 -9.56
CA LEU A 155 -6.68 3.22 -9.72
C LEU A 155 -6.27 3.32 -11.17
N ALA A 156 -6.16 4.55 -11.66
CA ALA A 156 -5.64 4.83 -13.00
C ALA A 156 -4.35 4.02 -13.24
N GLY A 157 -4.22 3.53 -14.47
CA GLY A 157 -3.05 2.81 -14.98
C GLY A 157 -2.65 1.52 -14.27
N SER A 158 -3.56 0.93 -13.49
CA SER A 158 -3.52 -0.49 -13.10
C SER A 158 -3.46 -1.37 -14.34
N THR A 159 -2.37 -2.12 -14.50
CA THR A 159 -2.18 -3.05 -15.62
C THR A 159 -2.12 -4.48 -15.15
N PHE A 160 -2.39 -5.41 -16.05
CA PHE A 160 -2.03 -6.81 -15.91
C PHE A 160 -0.96 -7.10 -16.96
N ASN A 161 0.12 -7.80 -16.62
CA ASN A 161 1.19 -8.05 -17.57
C ASN A 161 1.36 -9.54 -17.86
N LEU A 162 1.61 -9.86 -19.11
CA LEU A 162 2.13 -11.16 -19.55
C LEU A 162 3.52 -10.91 -20.13
N PRO A 163 4.57 -11.58 -19.64
CA PRO A 163 5.95 -11.38 -20.07
C PRO A 163 6.19 -11.87 -21.51
N ILE A 164 5.23 -12.59 -22.10
CA ILE A 164 5.28 -13.03 -23.48
C ILE A 164 3.91 -12.84 -24.13
N VAL A 165 3.94 -12.42 -25.40
CA VAL A 165 2.75 -12.33 -26.24
C VAL A 165 2.35 -13.77 -26.61
N ALA A 166 1.44 -14.34 -25.83
CA ALA A 166 1.16 -15.78 -25.89
C ALA A 166 0.10 -16.17 -26.93
N SER A 167 -0.60 -15.23 -27.57
CA SER A 167 -1.80 -15.56 -28.35
C SER A 167 -2.02 -14.65 -29.56
N SER A 168 -2.37 -15.29 -30.69
CA SER A 168 -2.92 -14.64 -31.89
C SER A 168 -4.39 -14.24 -31.73
N THR A 169 -4.99 -14.53 -30.58
CA THR A 169 -6.40 -14.25 -30.24
C THR A 169 -6.51 -13.56 -28.89
N ASP A 170 -7.62 -12.87 -28.67
CA ASP A 170 -7.94 -12.25 -27.38
C ASP A 170 -8.02 -13.32 -26.27
N MET A 171 -7.39 -13.06 -25.14
CA MET A 171 -7.41 -13.93 -23.96
C MET A 171 -8.15 -13.24 -22.82
N THR A 172 -9.18 -13.89 -22.29
CA THR A 172 -9.93 -13.38 -21.14
C THR A 172 -9.73 -14.28 -19.94
N PHE A 173 -9.05 -13.78 -18.91
CA PHE A 173 -8.92 -14.45 -17.61
C PHE A 173 -10.11 -14.08 -16.75
N ARG A 174 -10.62 -15.04 -15.97
CA ARG A 174 -11.70 -14.81 -15.01
C ARG A 174 -11.13 -14.55 -13.63
N ILE A 175 -11.70 -13.58 -12.92
CA ILE A 175 -11.38 -13.29 -11.53
C ILE A 175 -12.57 -13.72 -10.68
N THR A 176 -12.33 -14.66 -9.78
CA THR A 176 -13.34 -15.29 -8.93
C THR A 176 -13.00 -15.05 -7.47
N ARG A 177 -14.00 -14.65 -6.68
CA ARG A 177 -13.91 -14.57 -5.22
C ARG A 177 -14.65 -15.76 -4.62
N PHE A 178 -13.99 -16.45 -3.71
CA PHE A 178 -14.61 -17.46 -2.86
C PHE A 178 -14.69 -16.90 -1.45
N THR A 179 -15.88 -16.92 -0.86
CA THR A 179 -16.03 -16.60 0.56
C THR A 179 -15.75 -17.88 1.37
N PRO A 180 -15.31 -17.78 2.64
CA PRO A 180 -15.04 -18.95 3.48
C PRO A 180 -16.19 -19.95 3.56
N ALA A 181 -17.43 -19.48 3.43
CA ALA A 181 -18.66 -20.28 3.60
C ALA A 181 -19.44 -20.51 2.29
N GLY A 182 -18.94 -20.05 1.13
CA GLY A 182 -19.74 -19.96 -0.08
C GLY A 182 -19.06 -20.43 -1.36
N ALA A 183 -19.88 -20.66 -2.38
CA ALA A 183 -19.41 -20.92 -3.74
C ALA A 183 -18.68 -19.70 -4.32
N GLY A 184 -17.79 -19.94 -5.28
CA GLY A 184 -17.09 -18.88 -5.99
C GLY A 184 -18.03 -18.01 -6.81
N SER A 185 -17.91 -16.70 -6.68
CA SER A 185 -18.59 -15.72 -7.54
C SER A 185 -17.56 -15.04 -8.45
N GLN A 186 -17.86 -14.96 -9.75
CA GLN A 186 -17.02 -14.21 -10.67
C GLN A 186 -17.20 -12.72 -10.40
N ILE A 187 -16.12 -12.06 -9.99
CA ILE A 187 -16.09 -10.63 -9.67
C ILE A 187 -15.55 -9.80 -10.82
N GLY A 188 -14.99 -10.42 -11.85
CA GLY A 188 -14.72 -9.75 -13.12
C GLY A 188 -13.71 -10.49 -14.00
N THR A 189 -13.04 -9.76 -14.88
CA THR A 189 -12.19 -10.34 -15.93
C THR A 189 -10.96 -9.49 -16.22
N VAL A 190 -9.94 -10.12 -16.80
CA VAL A 190 -8.78 -9.45 -17.41
C VAL A 190 -8.73 -9.83 -18.88
N LEU A 191 -8.81 -8.84 -19.76
CA LEU A 191 -8.70 -9.02 -21.21
C LEU A 191 -7.30 -8.64 -21.68
N PHE A 192 -6.59 -9.58 -22.27
CA PHE A 192 -5.41 -9.34 -23.08
C PHE A 192 -5.82 -9.41 -24.55
N LYS A 193 -5.66 -8.30 -25.28
CA LYS A 193 -5.87 -8.31 -26.73
C LYS A 193 -4.84 -9.20 -27.43
N ALA A 194 -5.22 -9.80 -28.55
CA ALA A 194 -4.29 -10.52 -29.42
C ALA A 194 -3.03 -9.67 -29.65
N GLY A 195 -1.85 -10.27 -29.46
CA GLY A 195 -0.60 -9.53 -29.63
C GLY A 195 -0.16 -8.66 -28.42
N SER A 196 -1.00 -8.48 -27.39
CA SER A 196 -0.71 -7.61 -26.26
C SER A 196 -0.07 -8.36 -25.09
N THR A 197 0.93 -7.73 -24.46
CA THR A 197 1.47 -8.12 -23.15
C THR A 197 0.74 -7.43 -22.00
N VAL A 198 -0.10 -6.44 -22.29
CA VAL A 198 -0.82 -5.67 -21.27
C VAL A 198 -2.31 -6.01 -21.33
N GLY A 199 -2.85 -6.39 -20.19
CA GLY A 199 -4.24 -6.74 -19.97
C GLY A 199 -4.99 -5.60 -19.29
N THR A 200 -6.22 -5.38 -19.74
CA THR A 200 -7.17 -4.45 -19.13
C THR A 200 -8.16 -5.24 -18.31
N ALA A 201 -8.37 -4.84 -17.07
CA ALA A 201 -9.31 -5.51 -16.20
C ALA A 201 -10.61 -4.74 -16.00
N THR A 202 -11.67 -5.49 -15.74
CA THR A 202 -12.98 -4.99 -15.39
C THR A 202 -13.47 -5.79 -14.19
N LEU A 203 -13.69 -5.12 -13.06
CA LEU A 203 -14.20 -5.74 -11.84
C LEU A 203 -15.49 -5.07 -11.40
N THR A 204 -16.37 -5.89 -10.83
CA THR A 204 -17.61 -5.49 -10.16
C THR A 204 -17.41 -5.33 -8.66
N GLU A 205 -16.43 -6.03 -8.08
CA GLU A 205 -16.03 -5.94 -6.69
C GLU A 205 -14.51 -5.82 -6.56
N THR A 206 -14.08 -4.97 -5.63
CA THR A 206 -12.66 -4.78 -5.33
C THR A 206 -12.34 -4.93 -3.85
N SER A 207 -13.31 -5.23 -3.01
CA SER A 207 -13.14 -5.36 -1.56
C SER A 207 -13.28 -6.82 -1.10
N PHE A 208 -12.38 -7.25 -0.23
CA PHE A 208 -12.29 -8.61 0.29
C PHE A 208 -12.28 -8.55 1.82
N ALA A 209 -13.02 -9.44 2.46
CA ALA A 209 -12.96 -9.67 3.89
C ALA A 209 -11.78 -10.58 4.23
N ALA A 210 -11.46 -10.70 5.52
CA ALA A 210 -10.52 -11.74 5.96
C ALA A 210 -11.10 -13.13 5.68
N GLY A 211 -10.26 -14.04 5.18
CA GLY A 211 -10.61 -15.41 4.81
C GLY A 211 -11.11 -15.59 3.38
N ASP A 212 -11.39 -14.51 2.64
CA ASP A 212 -11.76 -14.63 1.23
C ASP A 212 -10.59 -15.18 0.40
N LEU A 213 -10.91 -15.98 -0.61
CA LEU A 213 -9.97 -16.50 -1.57
C LEU A 213 -10.19 -15.83 -2.93
N LEU A 214 -9.16 -15.14 -3.43
CA LEU A 214 -9.09 -14.62 -4.79
C LEU A 214 -8.46 -15.67 -5.70
N VAL A 215 -9.18 -16.04 -6.76
CA VAL A 215 -8.69 -16.94 -7.81
C VAL A 215 -8.69 -16.21 -9.14
N VAL A 216 -7.61 -16.36 -9.91
CA VAL A 216 -7.60 -15.99 -11.33
C VAL A 216 -7.48 -17.25 -12.15
N ASN A 217 -8.44 -17.46 -13.04
CA ASN A 217 -8.50 -18.61 -13.93
C ASN A 217 -8.07 -18.23 -15.34
N ALA A 218 -7.31 -19.12 -15.98
CA ALA A 218 -6.97 -19.06 -17.39
C ALA A 218 -8.24 -19.02 -18.26
N PRO A 219 -8.15 -18.52 -19.51
CA PRO A 219 -9.27 -18.53 -20.45
C PRO A 219 -9.85 -19.93 -20.67
N ASP A 220 -11.12 -20.01 -21.06
CA ASP A 220 -11.84 -21.28 -21.34
C ASP A 220 -11.33 -22.02 -22.59
N VAL A 221 -10.42 -21.41 -23.34
CA VAL A 221 -9.72 -22.02 -24.48
C VAL A 221 -8.23 -22.11 -24.17
N ALA A 222 -7.66 -23.29 -24.38
CA ALA A 222 -6.25 -23.57 -24.11
C ALA A 222 -5.32 -22.73 -25.00
N SER A 223 -4.73 -21.67 -24.45
CA SER A 223 -3.82 -20.76 -25.15
C SER A 223 -2.39 -21.28 -25.17
N ALA A 224 -1.55 -20.76 -26.07
CA ALA A 224 -0.11 -21.03 -26.03
C ALA A 224 0.54 -20.38 -24.80
N GLN A 225 1.78 -20.80 -24.54
CA GLN A 225 2.54 -20.72 -23.29
C GLN A 225 2.54 -19.34 -22.60
N THR A 226 2.36 -19.32 -21.28
CA THR A 226 2.57 -18.14 -20.43
C THR A 226 3.69 -18.42 -19.43
N THR A 227 4.91 -18.58 -19.92
CA THR A 227 6.08 -18.78 -19.04
C THR A 227 6.32 -17.50 -18.23
N GLY A 228 6.26 -17.59 -16.89
CA GLY A 228 6.59 -16.49 -15.99
C GLY A 228 5.55 -15.36 -15.92
N ALA A 229 4.28 -15.61 -16.22
CA ALA A 229 3.23 -14.59 -16.12
C ALA A 229 3.31 -13.84 -14.77
N GLN A 230 3.47 -12.53 -14.81
CA GLN A 230 3.57 -11.70 -13.60
C GLN A 230 2.33 -10.83 -13.51
N PHE A 231 1.52 -11.08 -12.49
CA PHE A 231 0.36 -10.25 -12.18
C PHE A 231 0.77 -8.94 -11.53
N VAL A 232 1.35 -8.04 -12.31
CA VAL A 232 1.87 -6.76 -11.81
C VAL A 232 0.76 -5.72 -11.76
N ILE A 233 0.00 -5.64 -10.66
CA ILE A 233 -0.94 -4.53 -10.46
C ILE A 233 -0.13 -3.28 -10.10
N VAL A 234 0.33 -2.55 -11.11
CA VAL A 234 0.97 -1.24 -10.93
C VAL A 234 -0.13 -0.18 -10.91
N ALA A 235 -0.48 0.35 -9.74
CA ALA A 235 -1.32 1.55 -9.72
C ALA A 235 -0.54 2.72 -10.34
N ARG A 236 -0.80 3.11 -11.59
CA ARG A 236 -0.17 4.28 -12.24
C ARG A 236 -1.13 5.46 -12.30
N ALA A 237 -1.03 6.40 -11.35
CA ALA A 237 -1.73 7.66 -11.50
C ALA A 237 -1.32 8.32 -12.85
N SER A 238 -2.30 8.54 -13.73
CA SER A 238 -2.18 9.43 -14.89
C SER A 238 -1.99 10.87 -14.44
#